data_AF-A0A925HZP1-F1
#
_entry.id   AF-A0A925HZP1-F1
#
_cell.length_a   1.000
_cell.length_b   1.000
_cell.length_c   1.000
_cell.angle_alpha   90.00
_cell.angle_beta   90.00
_cell.angle_gamma   90.00
#
_symmetry.space_group_name_H-M   'P 1'
#
loop_
_entity.id
_entity.type
_entity.pdbx_description
1 polymer ?
#
loop_
_entity_poly.entity_id
_entity_poly.type
_entity_poly.pdbx_seq_one_letter_code
_entity_poly.pdbx_strand_id
1 'polypeptide(L)'
;MSAGPIEAEASLAVPESRGANGLQDEQLLVRFFREREDAAFAAIVERHGPLVYGVCRRILGDATEADDAFQATFLVLVRKGAALRQPGRLANWLYGVACRTARKARAKAACRRKTERQAGEMPSTSEVGEMTLGELKSVLDEEISRLPEKYALPLVLCYLEGKTNAEAAAQLGWPEGSISRRLSRARELLKSRLAKRGLALSAALIAAVFSRPLVASVPVTLISATTNAGSLVAQGALVEDVVSPATAKLVQEVVLGMSAASRFTVPTMFAVVALVLFMTAAIWELTSPAHAAGMSRFYRAGNAAHALLRSAVGGGNSVSIAAGNGSAGMAPCGSAAPGCAPAACGSAAP
;
A
#
# COMPACT_ATOMS: atom_id res chain seq x y z
N MET A 1 -49.26 -54.73 -36.26
CA MET A 1 -47.81 -54.75 -35.98
C MET A 1 -47.49 -53.48 -35.20
N SER A 2 -47.30 -53.64 -33.90
CA SER A 2 -47.10 -52.54 -32.94
C SER A 2 -45.65 -52.09 -33.02
N ALA A 3 -45.41 -50.79 -33.24
CA ALA A 3 -44.09 -50.20 -33.30
C ALA A 3 -43.86 -49.34 -32.04
N GLY A 4 -42.86 -49.74 -31.25
CA GLY A 4 -42.11 -48.90 -30.31
C GLY A 4 -42.64 -48.78 -28.88
N PRO A 5 -41.82 -49.17 -27.91
CA PRO A 5 -41.35 -48.18 -26.94
C PRO A 5 -39.82 -48.19 -26.87
N ILE A 6 -39.21 -47.03 -27.11
CA ILE A 6 -37.82 -46.75 -26.73
C ILE A 6 -37.91 -45.69 -25.64
N GLU A 7 -38.20 -46.13 -24.43
CA GLU A 7 -37.87 -45.41 -23.20
C GLU A 7 -36.54 -45.99 -22.70
N ALA A 8 -35.49 -45.18 -22.75
CA ALA A 8 -34.36 -45.28 -21.85
C ALA A 8 -33.64 -43.94 -21.93
N GLU A 9 -34.16 -42.99 -21.14
CA GLU A 9 -33.56 -41.71 -20.87
C GLU A 9 -32.08 -41.90 -20.48
N ALA A 10 -31.20 -41.32 -21.29
CA ALA A 10 -29.84 -41.05 -20.88
C ALA A 10 -29.89 -40.01 -19.76
N SER A 11 -29.61 -40.48 -18.54
CA SER A 11 -29.30 -39.68 -17.38
C SER A 11 -28.13 -38.74 -17.70
N LEU A 12 -28.45 -37.54 -18.17
CA LEU A 12 -27.53 -36.40 -18.20
C LEU A 12 -27.44 -35.88 -16.77
N ALA A 13 -26.45 -36.37 -16.04
CA ALA A 13 -25.95 -35.72 -14.84
C ALA A 13 -25.47 -34.31 -15.23
N VAL A 14 -26.32 -33.32 -15.01
CA VAL A 14 -25.94 -31.91 -14.98
C VAL A 14 -24.92 -31.77 -13.83
N PRO A 15 -23.66 -31.39 -14.07
CA PRO A 15 -22.68 -31.29 -13.01
C PRO A 15 -23.07 -30.18 -12.05
N GLU A 16 -22.80 -30.43 -10.77
CA GLU A 16 -23.29 -29.76 -9.57
C GLU A 16 -22.87 -28.27 -9.40
N SER A 17 -23.24 -27.38 -10.33
CA SER A 17 -22.97 -25.94 -10.18
C SER A 17 -23.69 -25.28 -8.98
N ARG A 18 -24.66 -25.97 -8.35
CA ARG A 18 -25.36 -25.50 -7.15
C ARG A 18 -24.54 -25.60 -5.86
N GLY A 19 -23.49 -26.44 -5.80
CA GLY A 19 -22.75 -26.68 -4.57
C GLY A 19 -21.86 -25.52 -4.11
N ALA A 20 -21.36 -24.71 -5.06
CA ALA A 20 -20.38 -23.66 -4.77
C ALA A 20 -21.00 -22.34 -4.28
N ASN A 21 -22.28 -22.08 -4.57
CA ASN A 21 -22.88 -20.76 -4.35
C ASN A 21 -23.03 -20.40 -2.85
N GLY A 22 -23.08 -21.39 -1.96
CA GLY A 22 -23.12 -21.20 -0.50
C GLY A 22 -21.76 -21.23 0.21
N LEU A 23 -20.67 -21.52 -0.51
CA LEU A 23 -19.34 -21.62 0.10
C LEU A 23 -18.75 -20.24 0.39
N GLN A 24 -18.02 -20.12 1.49
CA GLN A 24 -17.30 -18.88 1.79
C GLN A 24 -16.07 -18.74 0.87
N ASP A 25 -15.58 -17.50 0.68
CA ASP A 25 -14.43 -17.20 -0.19
C ASP A 25 -13.20 -18.05 0.17
N GLU A 26 -13.01 -18.36 1.45
CA GLU A 26 -11.96 -19.26 1.94
C GLU A 26 -12.05 -20.67 1.34
N GLN A 27 -13.23 -21.26 1.36
CA GLN A 27 -13.47 -22.60 0.86
C GLN A 27 -13.28 -22.63 -0.66
N LEU A 28 -13.81 -21.62 -1.37
CA LEU A 28 -13.64 -21.50 -2.82
C LEU A 28 -12.16 -21.39 -3.22
N LEU A 29 -11.38 -20.59 -2.49
CA LEU A 29 -9.94 -20.45 -2.75
C LEU A 29 -9.19 -21.76 -2.48
N VAL A 30 -9.53 -22.49 -1.41
CA VAL A 30 -8.94 -23.80 -1.11
C VAL A 30 -9.23 -24.79 -2.23
N ARG A 31 -10.49 -24.94 -2.65
CA ARG A 31 -10.87 -25.86 -3.72
C ARG A 31 -10.22 -25.52 -5.04
N PHE A 32 -10.16 -24.24 -5.39
CA PHE A 32 -9.50 -23.82 -6.63
C PHE A 32 -7.99 -24.08 -6.61
N PHE A 33 -7.28 -23.67 -5.54
CA PHE A 33 -5.82 -23.76 -5.52
C PHE A 33 -5.29 -25.16 -5.17
N ARG A 34 -6.00 -25.93 -4.34
CA ARG A 34 -5.57 -27.27 -3.90
C ARG A 34 -6.21 -28.39 -4.70
N GLU A 35 -7.51 -28.31 -4.92
CA GLU A 35 -8.29 -29.39 -5.55
C GLU A 35 -8.45 -29.19 -7.07
N ARG A 36 -8.06 -28.01 -7.58
CA ARG A 36 -8.16 -27.63 -9.01
C ARG A 36 -9.59 -27.67 -9.53
N GLU A 37 -10.57 -27.37 -8.68
CA GLU A 37 -11.97 -27.29 -9.09
C GLU A 37 -12.25 -25.99 -9.87
N ASP A 38 -12.56 -26.13 -11.16
CA ASP A 38 -12.93 -25.01 -12.03
C ASP A 38 -14.23 -24.32 -11.58
N ALA A 39 -15.18 -25.09 -11.04
CA ALA A 39 -16.43 -24.57 -10.49
C ALA A 39 -16.20 -23.61 -9.31
N ALA A 40 -15.15 -23.83 -8.51
CA ALA A 40 -14.81 -22.94 -7.41
C ALA A 40 -14.28 -21.59 -7.93
N PHE A 41 -13.50 -21.59 -9.01
CA PHE A 41 -13.06 -20.36 -9.65
C PHE A 41 -14.21 -19.61 -10.32
N ALA A 42 -15.10 -20.33 -11.01
CA ALA A 42 -16.30 -19.74 -11.61
C ALA A 42 -17.13 -18.99 -10.55
N ALA A 43 -17.38 -19.62 -9.39
CA ALA A 43 -18.09 -19.00 -8.29
C ALA A 43 -17.38 -17.73 -7.74
N ILE A 44 -16.05 -17.71 -7.69
CA ILE A 44 -15.27 -16.51 -7.31
C ILE A 44 -15.47 -15.40 -8.34
N VAL A 45 -15.38 -15.71 -9.64
CA VAL A 45 -15.54 -14.73 -10.73
C VAL A 45 -16.97 -14.19 -10.77
N GLU A 46 -17.98 -15.04 -10.60
CA GLU A 46 -19.38 -14.62 -10.53
C GLU A 46 -19.65 -13.73 -9.32
N ARG A 47 -19.17 -14.12 -8.14
CA ARG A 47 -19.40 -13.38 -6.89
C ARG A 47 -18.74 -12.01 -6.87
N HIS A 48 -17.47 -11.91 -7.27
CA HIS A 48 -16.71 -10.66 -7.20
C HIS A 48 -16.59 -9.94 -8.55
N GLY A 49 -17.13 -10.52 -9.61
CA GLY A 49 -17.14 -9.95 -10.96
C GLY A 49 -17.73 -8.54 -10.99
N PRO A 50 -18.93 -8.29 -10.44
CA PRO A 50 -19.52 -6.96 -10.44
C PRO A 50 -18.65 -5.90 -9.74
N LEU A 51 -17.97 -6.27 -8.65
CA LEU A 51 -17.03 -5.40 -7.94
C LEU A 51 -15.85 -5.02 -8.84
N VAL A 52 -15.17 -6.03 -9.41
CA VAL A 52 -13.99 -5.83 -10.25
C VAL A 52 -14.35 -5.05 -11.51
N TYR A 53 -15.42 -5.46 -12.20
CA TYR A 53 -15.86 -4.83 -13.43
C TYR A 53 -16.29 -3.39 -13.22
N GLY A 54 -17.00 -3.11 -12.12
CA GLY A 54 -17.40 -1.76 -11.75
C GLY A 54 -16.20 -0.83 -11.57
N VAL A 55 -15.13 -1.28 -10.93
CA VAL A 55 -13.88 -0.50 -10.77
C VAL A 55 -13.21 -0.25 -12.12
N CYS A 56 -13.05 -1.30 -12.93
CA CYS A 56 -12.42 -1.18 -14.25
C CYS A 56 -13.16 -0.18 -15.15
N ARG A 57 -14.51 -0.27 -15.21
CA ARG A 57 -15.36 0.64 -16.00
C ARG A 57 -15.28 2.09 -15.50
N ARG A 58 -15.23 2.33 -14.19
CA ARG A 58 -15.12 3.69 -13.62
C ARG A 58 -13.78 4.34 -13.91
N ILE A 59 -12.68 3.57 -13.92
CA ILE A 59 -11.34 4.12 -14.13
C ILE A 59 -11.01 4.31 -15.61
N LEU A 60 -11.44 3.38 -16.48
CA LEU A 60 -11.05 3.35 -17.89
C LEU A 60 -12.06 4.01 -18.83
N GLY A 61 -13.36 3.94 -18.52
CA GLY A 61 -14.45 4.46 -19.37
C GLY A 61 -14.68 3.65 -20.65
N ASP A 62 -13.63 3.20 -21.32
CA ASP A 62 -13.66 2.29 -22.47
C ASP A 62 -14.06 0.87 -22.05
N ALA A 63 -14.91 0.21 -22.85
CA ALA A 63 -15.42 -1.12 -22.53
C ALA A 63 -14.36 -2.21 -22.75
N THR A 64 -13.66 -2.16 -23.88
CA THR A 64 -12.65 -3.16 -24.23
C THR A 64 -11.46 -3.11 -23.27
N GLU A 65 -10.97 -1.91 -22.93
CA GLU A 65 -9.91 -1.77 -21.93
C GLU A 65 -10.38 -2.25 -20.54
N ALA A 66 -11.65 -2.05 -20.20
CA ALA A 66 -12.21 -2.55 -18.94
C ALA A 66 -12.33 -4.08 -18.90
N ASP A 67 -12.70 -4.71 -20.01
CA ASP A 67 -12.77 -6.17 -20.16
C ASP A 67 -11.36 -6.80 -20.03
N ASP A 68 -10.35 -6.20 -20.68
CA ASP A 68 -8.94 -6.64 -20.53
C ASP A 68 -8.45 -6.48 -19.07
N ALA A 69 -8.76 -5.35 -18.42
CA ALA A 69 -8.38 -5.12 -17.02
C ALA A 69 -9.12 -6.05 -16.05
N PHE A 70 -10.36 -6.42 -16.35
CA PHE A 70 -11.15 -7.39 -15.60
C PHE A 70 -10.50 -8.77 -15.68
N GLN A 71 -10.24 -9.28 -16.89
CA GLN A 71 -9.58 -10.57 -17.09
C GLN A 71 -8.21 -10.59 -16.41
N ALA A 72 -7.41 -9.54 -16.62
CA ALA A 72 -6.08 -9.44 -16.01
C ALA A 72 -6.14 -9.48 -14.47
N THR A 73 -7.17 -8.90 -13.84
CA THR A 73 -7.32 -8.92 -12.38
C THR A 73 -7.51 -10.33 -11.84
N PHE A 74 -8.38 -11.12 -12.48
CA PHE A 74 -8.60 -12.52 -12.07
C PHE A 74 -7.41 -13.42 -12.44
N LEU A 75 -6.71 -13.17 -13.55
CA LEU A 75 -5.49 -13.91 -13.85
C LEU A 75 -4.33 -13.57 -12.88
N VAL A 76 -4.29 -12.34 -12.36
CA VAL A 76 -3.40 -11.99 -11.24
C VAL A 76 -3.80 -12.76 -9.98
N LEU A 77 -5.10 -12.99 -9.72
CA LEU A 77 -5.56 -13.89 -8.65
C LEU A 77 -4.99 -15.30 -8.85
N VAL A 78 -5.07 -15.88 -10.05
CA VAL A 78 -4.51 -17.21 -10.29
C VAL A 78 -3.00 -17.26 -10.00
N ARG A 79 -2.25 -16.20 -10.34
CA ARG A 79 -0.79 -16.13 -10.14
C ARG A 79 -0.35 -15.80 -8.70
N LYS A 80 -1.18 -15.11 -7.91
CA LYS A 80 -0.79 -14.57 -6.58
C LYS A 80 -1.72 -14.92 -5.43
N GLY A 81 -2.92 -15.40 -5.73
CA GLY A 81 -3.99 -15.66 -4.77
C GLY A 81 -3.67 -16.77 -3.78
N ALA A 82 -2.87 -17.77 -4.17
CA ALA A 82 -2.43 -18.84 -3.27
C ALA A 82 -1.63 -18.32 -2.06
N ALA A 83 -1.04 -17.11 -2.15
CA ALA A 83 -0.31 -16.48 -1.05
C ALA A 83 -1.19 -15.61 -0.14
N LEU A 84 -2.50 -15.54 -0.37
CA LEU A 84 -3.43 -14.77 0.46
C LEU A 84 -3.56 -15.42 1.84
N ARG A 85 -2.95 -14.78 2.83
CA ARG A 85 -2.97 -15.24 4.24
C ARG A 85 -4.36 -15.17 4.90
N GLN A 86 -5.25 -14.32 4.40
CA GLN A 86 -6.58 -14.10 4.97
C GLN A 86 -7.63 -14.10 3.86
N PRO A 87 -8.21 -15.26 3.54
CA PRO A 87 -9.18 -15.41 2.46
C PRO A 87 -10.43 -14.53 2.62
N GLY A 88 -10.87 -14.25 3.85
CA GLY A 88 -11.97 -13.31 4.13
C GLY A 88 -11.73 -11.87 3.66
N ARG A 89 -10.52 -11.55 3.18
CA ARG A 89 -10.16 -10.25 2.59
C ARG A 89 -10.12 -10.27 1.05
N LEU A 90 -10.58 -11.35 0.40
CA LEU A 90 -10.53 -11.52 -1.05
C LEU A 90 -11.13 -10.33 -1.81
N ALA A 91 -12.31 -9.89 -1.41
CA ALA A 91 -12.99 -8.69 -1.92
C ALA A 91 -12.06 -7.45 -2.00
N ASN A 92 -11.45 -7.10 -0.88
CA ASN A 92 -10.56 -5.94 -0.77
C ASN A 92 -9.25 -6.14 -1.54
N TRP A 93 -8.74 -7.38 -1.57
CA TRP A 93 -7.57 -7.69 -2.38
C TRP A 93 -7.85 -7.54 -3.88
N LEU A 94 -8.96 -8.11 -4.37
CA LEU A 94 -9.42 -7.98 -5.75
C LEU A 94 -9.67 -6.52 -6.12
N TYR A 95 -10.31 -5.76 -5.23
CA TYR A 95 -10.51 -4.33 -5.41
C TYR A 95 -9.17 -3.58 -5.62
N GLY A 96 -8.20 -3.82 -4.74
CA GLY A 96 -6.87 -3.20 -4.86
C GLY A 96 -6.10 -3.61 -6.11
N VAL A 97 -6.21 -4.88 -6.53
CA VAL A 97 -5.64 -5.35 -7.80
C VAL A 97 -6.35 -4.71 -8.98
N ALA A 98 -7.67 -4.65 -9.00
CA ALA A 98 -8.46 -4.01 -10.06
C ALA A 98 -8.08 -2.53 -10.23
N CYS A 99 -7.98 -1.76 -9.14
CA CYS A 99 -7.52 -0.37 -9.19
C CYS A 99 -6.12 -0.25 -9.79
N ARG A 100 -5.18 -1.14 -9.40
CA ARG A 100 -3.81 -1.13 -9.93
C ARG A 100 -3.79 -1.47 -11.41
N THR A 101 -4.50 -2.52 -11.82
CA THR A 101 -4.59 -2.99 -13.20
C THR A 101 -5.21 -1.91 -14.09
N ALA A 102 -6.36 -1.35 -13.69
CA ALA A 102 -7.06 -0.32 -14.46
C ALA A 102 -6.25 0.98 -14.59
N ARG A 103 -5.55 1.41 -13.53
CA ARG A 103 -4.64 2.57 -13.62
C ARG A 103 -3.49 2.34 -14.60
N LYS A 104 -2.94 1.13 -14.59
CA LYS A 104 -1.84 0.76 -15.48
C LYS A 104 -2.30 0.70 -16.95
N ALA A 105 -3.48 0.14 -17.20
CA ALA A 105 -4.14 0.19 -18.50
C ALA A 105 -4.38 1.64 -18.96
N ARG A 106 -4.92 2.52 -18.09
CA ARG A 106 -5.15 3.94 -18.39
C ARG A 106 -3.86 4.67 -18.74
N ALA A 107 -2.79 4.45 -17.99
CA ALA A 107 -1.48 5.06 -18.27
C ALA A 107 -0.93 4.62 -19.64
N LYS A 108 -1.06 3.33 -19.96
CA LYS A 108 -0.63 2.77 -21.25
C LYS A 108 -1.46 3.32 -22.41
N ALA A 109 -2.78 3.42 -22.25
CA ALA A 109 -3.68 4.02 -23.23
C ALA A 109 -3.35 5.50 -23.47
N ALA A 110 -3.05 6.26 -22.42
CA ALA A 110 -2.63 7.66 -22.53
C ALA A 110 -1.29 7.79 -23.29
N CYS A 111 -0.30 6.96 -23.00
CA CYS A 111 0.96 6.93 -23.74
C CYS A 111 0.75 6.58 -25.22
N ARG A 112 -0.06 5.54 -25.51
CA ARG A 112 -0.39 5.13 -26.88
C ARG A 112 -1.03 6.27 -27.68
N ARG A 113 -2.07 6.92 -27.12
CA ARG A 113 -2.74 8.07 -27.75
C ARG A 113 -1.80 9.25 -27.98
N LYS A 114 -0.83 9.48 -27.08
CA LYS A 114 0.18 10.53 -27.26
C LYS A 114 1.08 10.24 -28.47
N THR A 115 1.57 9.00 -28.60
CA THR A 115 2.40 8.58 -29.74
C THR A 115 1.62 8.63 -31.05
N GLU A 116 0.36 8.16 -31.07
CA GLU A 116 -0.51 8.23 -32.24
C GLU A 116 -0.77 9.68 -32.69
N ARG A 117 -1.02 10.60 -31.73
CA ARG A 117 -1.16 12.05 -32.00
C ARG A 117 0.12 12.72 -32.49
N GLN A 118 1.29 12.20 -32.11
CA GLN A 118 2.57 12.70 -32.60
C GLN A 118 2.87 12.19 -34.02
N ALA A 119 2.27 11.07 -34.43
CA ALA A 119 2.41 10.49 -35.76
C ALA A 119 1.34 10.96 -36.76
N GLY A 120 0.18 11.44 -36.29
CA GLY A 120 -0.88 12.05 -37.09
C GLY A 120 -1.14 13.49 -36.66
N GLU A 121 -0.73 14.45 -37.48
CA GLU A 121 -0.86 15.88 -37.22
C GLU A 121 -2.34 16.31 -37.21
N MET A 122 -2.93 16.46 -36.03
CA MET A 122 -4.14 17.27 -35.80
C MET A 122 -4.28 17.59 -34.29
N PRO A 123 -4.24 18.87 -33.88
CA PRO A 123 -4.52 19.24 -32.51
C PRO A 123 -6.04 19.30 -32.29
N SER A 124 -6.59 18.41 -31.47
CA SER A 124 -7.87 18.66 -30.83
C SER A 124 -7.64 19.24 -29.44
N THR A 125 -8.14 20.46 -29.25
CA THR A 125 -8.24 21.16 -27.97
C THR A 125 -9.15 20.39 -27.04
N SER A 126 -8.59 19.82 -25.97
CA SER A 126 -9.36 19.40 -24.80
C SER A 126 -9.90 20.64 -24.09
N GLU A 127 -11.22 20.81 -24.17
CA GLU A 127 -11.98 21.75 -23.35
C GLU A 127 -11.73 21.46 -21.86
N VAL A 128 -11.47 22.51 -21.09
CA VAL A 128 -11.44 22.45 -19.62
C VAL A 128 -12.89 22.32 -19.16
N GLY A 129 -13.39 21.08 -19.18
CA GLY A 129 -14.73 20.73 -18.72
C GLY A 129 -14.79 20.59 -17.20
N GLU A 130 -15.95 20.95 -16.65
CA GLU A 130 -16.35 20.65 -15.28
C GLU A 130 -16.12 19.16 -14.95
N MET A 131 -15.58 18.85 -13.77
CA MET A 131 -15.24 17.47 -13.41
C MET A 131 -16.48 16.58 -13.49
N THR A 132 -16.44 15.57 -14.36
CA THR A 132 -17.56 14.66 -14.56
C THR A 132 -17.74 13.74 -13.37
N LEU A 133 -18.96 13.22 -13.17
CA LEU A 133 -19.25 12.21 -12.14
C LEU A 133 -18.37 10.95 -12.28
N GLY A 134 -17.98 10.60 -13.51
CA GLY A 134 -17.08 9.48 -13.80
C GLY A 134 -15.65 9.75 -13.32
N GLU A 135 -15.13 10.94 -13.59
CA GLU A 135 -13.82 11.35 -13.10
C GLU A 135 -13.76 11.39 -11.58
N LEU A 136 -14.80 11.94 -10.93
CA LEU A 136 -14.91 11.94 -9.48
C LEU A 136 -14.86 10.51 -8.90
N LYS A 137 -15.64 9.59 -9.48
CA LYS A 137 -15.64 8.18 -9.06
C LYS A 137 -14.26 7.54 -9.23
N SER A 138 -13.55 7.84 -10.32
CA SER A 138 -12.20 7.32 -10.56
C SER A 138 -11.18 7.84 -9.51
N VAL A 139 -11.28 9.11 -9.14
CA VAL A 139 -10.44 9.72 -8.07
C VAL A 139 -10.78 9.10 -6.73
N LEU A 140 -12.05 8.82 -6.48
CA LEU A 140 -12.51 8.18 -5.26
C LEU A 140 -11.98 6.75 -5.13
N ASP A 141 -12.03 5.95 -6.19
CA ASP A 141 -11.46 4.61 -6.20
C ASP A 141 -9.95 4.64 -5.93
N GLU A 142 -9.25 5.63 -6.50
CA GLU A 142 -7.83 5.84 -6.22
C GLU A 142 -7.58 6.14 -4.73
N GLU A 143 -8.38 7.02 -4.12
CA GLU A 143 -8.19 7.36 -2.72
C GLU A 143 -8.54 6.21 -1.77
N ILE A 144 -9.55 5.40 -2.08
CA ILE A 144 -9.86 4.17 -1.32
C ILE A 144 -8.68 3.20 -1.39
N SER A 145 -8.11 2.99 -2.58
CA SER A 145 -6.97 2.07 -2.77
C SER A 145 -5.72 2.46 -1.98
N ARG A 146 -5.62 3.73 -1.57
CA ARG A 146 -4.52 4.29 -0.77
C ARG A 146 -4.84 4.36 0.73
N LEU A 147 -6.03 3.97 1.17
CA LEU A 147 -6.37 3.95 2.59
C LEU A 147 -5.62 2.82 3.31
N PRO A 148 -5.29 2.99 4.60
CA PRO A 148 -4.87 1.88 5.43
C PRO A 148 -5.90 0.74 5.39
N GLU A 149 -5.42 -0.49 5.29
CA GLU A 149 -6.25 -1.68 5.05
C GLU A 149 -7.43 -1.81 6.05
N LYS A 150 -7.18 -1.52 7.33
CA LYS A 150 -8.20 -1.54 8.39
C LYS A 150 -9.40 -0.61 8.16
N TYR A 151 -9.27 0.39 7.29
CA TYR A 151 -10.33 1.32 6.90
C TYR A 151 -10.89 1.02 5.51
N ALA A 152 -10.05 0.51 4.59
CA ALA A 152 -10.49 0.10 3.26
C ALA A 152 -11.41 -1.14 3.30
N LEU A 153 -11.07 -2.15 4.12
CA LEU A 153 -11.84 -3.39 4.26
C LEU A 153 -13.34 -3.19 4.48
N PRO A 154 -13.79 -2.50 5.55
CA PRO A 154 -15.21 -2.32 5.79
C PRO A 154 -15.87 -1.45 4.71
N LEU A 155 -15.12 -0.52 4.10
CA LEU A 155 -15.62 0.32 3.02
C LEU A 155 -15.94 -0.51 1.78
N VAL A 156 -15.02 -1.35 1.34
CA VAL A 156 -15.20 -2.24 0.18
C VAL A 156 -16.38 -3.19 0.43
N LEU A 157 -16.41 -3.87 1.59
CA LEU A 157 -17.49 -4.82 1.89
C LEU A 157 -18.87 -4.14 1.93
N CYS A 158 -18.99 -3.03 2.67
CA CYS A 158 -20.31 -2.44 2.90
C CYS A 158 -20.82 -1.64 1.69
N TYR A 159 -19.94 -0.85 1.04
CA TYR A 159 -20.37 0.07 -0.01
C TYR A 159 -20.19 -0.45 -1.42
N LEU A 160 -19.26 -1.39 -1.65
CA LEU A 160 -19.01 -1.90 -2.99
C LEU A 160 -19.55 -3.32 -3.18
N GLU A 161 -19.54 -4.15 -2.13
CA GLU A 161 -20.18 -5.47 -2.16
C GLU A 161 -21.61 -5.47 -1.57
N GLY A 162 -22.05 -4.36 -0.98
CA GLY A 162 -23.42 -4.22 -0.45
C GLY A 162 -23.70 -5.00 0.84
N LYS A 163 -22.65 -5.43 1.55
CA LYS A 163 -22.79 -6.17 2.82
C LYS A 163 -23.29 -5.27 3.94
N THR A 164 -24.06 -5.84 4.85
CA THR A 164 -24.45 -5.17 6.10
C THR A 164 -23.25 -5.05 7.05
N ASN A 165 -23.36 -4.17 8.05
CA ASN A 165 -22.33 -4.04 9.08
C ASN A 165 -22.10 -5.37 9.82
N ALA A 166 -23.16 -6.14 10.07
CA ALA A 166 -23.11 -7.44 10.75
C ALA A 166 -22.38 -8.49 9.89
N GLU A 167 -22.69 -8.59 8.60
CA GLU A 167 -21.99 -9.51 7.68
C GLU A 167 -20.52 -9.15 7.52
N ALA A 168 -20.20 -7.85 7.37
CA ALA A 168 -18.83 -7.37 7.30
C ALA A 168 -18.07 -7.63 8.61
N ALA A 169 -18.73 -7.47 9.76
CA ALA A 169 -18.16 -7.79 11.08
C ALA A 169 -17.82 -9.28 11.19
N ALA A 170 -18.76 -10.16 10.84
CA ALA A 170 -18.57 -11.61 10.85
C ALA A 170 -17.43 -12.03 9.91
N GLN A 171 -17.40 -11.52 8.68
CA GLN A 171 -16.37 -11.84 7.69
C GLN A 171 -14.97 -11.36 8.09
N LEU A 172 -14.86 -10.20 8.74
CA LEU A 172 -13.58 -9.64 9.18
C LEU A 172 -13.14 -10.13 10.57
N GLY A 173 -14.00 -10.87 11.28
CA GLY A 173 -13.76 -11.28 12.67
C GLY A 173 -13.69 -10.08 13.63
N TRP A 174 -14.45 -9.01 13.37
CA TRP A 174 -14.47 -7.79 14.19
C TRP A 174 -15.80 -7.64 14.92
N PRO A 175 -15.86 -6.93 16.06
CA PRO A 175 -17.13 -6.54 16.67
C PRO A 175 -17.93 -5.62 15.75
N GLU A 176 -19.27 -5.71 15.74
CA GLU A 176 -20.10 -4.91 14.85
C GLU A 176 -19.96 -3.39 15.10
N GLY A 177 -19.94 -2.96 16.37
CA GLY A 177 -19.70 -1.55 16.71
C GLY A 177 -18.34 -1.02 16.24
N SER A 178 -17.38 -1.92 15.98
CA SER A 178 -16.07 -1.62 15.43
C SER A 178 -16.12 -1.29 13.93
N ILE A 179 -17.10 -1.80 13.19
CA ILE A 179 -17.31 -1.50 11.75
C ILE A 179 -17.76 -0.06 11.58
N SER A 180 -18.82 0.36 12.28
CA SER A 180 -19.36 1.73 12.18
C SER A 180 -18.29 2.79 12.49
N ARG A 181 -17.50 2.61 13.57
CA ARG A 181 -16.41 3.51 13.93
C ARG A 181 -15.33 3.59 12.84
N ARG A 182 -14.96 2.45 12.23
CA ARG A 182 -13.96 2.42 11.15
C ARG A 182 -14.48 3.04 9.86
N LEU A 183 -15.75 2.83 9.52
CA LEU A 183 -16.39 3.47 8.37
C LEU A 183 -16.44 4.99 8.54
N SER A 184 -16.81 5.49 9.72
CA SER A 184 -16.75 6.93 10.03
C SER A 184 -15.34 7.49 9.86
N ARG A 185 -14.33 6.80 10.41
CA ARG A 185 -12.94 7.23 10.25
C ARG A 185 -12.45 7.15 8.79
N ALA A 186 -12.88 6.14 8.04
CA ALA A 186 -12.57 6.02 6.62
C ALA A 186 -13.12 7.21 5.82
N ARG A 187 -14.37 7.62 6.08
CA ARG A 187 -15.00 8.78 5.43
C ARG A 187 -14.28 10.10 5.75
N GLU A 188 -13.84 10.29 7.00
CA GLU A 188 -13.04 11.46 7.37
C GLU A 188 -11.69 11.50 6.63
N LEU A 189 -11.00 10.36 6.55
CA LEU A 189 -9.74 10.26 5.83
C LEU A 189 -9.94 10.58 4.34
N LEU A 190 -10.98 9.99 3.71
CA LEU A 190 -11.32 10.30 2.32
C LEU A 190 -11.64 11.77 2.13
N LYS A 191 -12.47 12.37 2.99
CA LYS A 191 -12.78 13.81 2.96
C LYS A 191 -11.49 14.65 2.98
N SER A 192 -10.57 14.34 3.90
CA SER A 192 -9.31 15.08 4.01
C SER A 192 -8.41 14.95 2.77
N ARG A 193 -8.41 13.77 2.12
CA ARG A 193 -7.59 13.51 0.94
C ARG A 193 -8.20 14.09 -0.33
N LEU A 194 -9.52 14.05 -0.47
CA LEU A 194 -10.25 14.68 -1.56
C LEU A 194 -10.12 16.21 -1.49
N ALA A 195 -10.21 16.80 -0.28
CA ALA A 195 -9.99 18.23 -0.09
C ALA A 195 -8.58 18.67 -0.55
N LYS A 196 -7.54 17.86 -0.29
CA LYS A 196 -6.17 18.10 -0.79
C LYS A 196 -6.05 18.04 -2.32
N ARG A 197 -7.01 17.42 -3.01
CA ARG A 197 -7.11 17.41 -4.48
C ARG A 197 -8.00 18.51 -5.03
N GLY A 198 -8.43 19.46 -4.20
CA GLY A 198 -9.37 20.52 -4.58
C GLY A 198 -10.83 20.08 -4.63
N LEU A 199 -11.14 18.86 -4.17
CA LEU A 199 -12.50 18.31 -4.16
C LEU A 199 -13.12 18.46 -2.77
N ALA A 200 -13.83 19.56 -2.55
CA ALA A 200 -14.53 19.83 -1.30
C ALA A 200 -15.87 19.06 -1.23
N LEU A 201 -15.80 17.75 -0.96
CA LEU A 201 -17.00 16.91 -0.78
C LEU A 201 -17.38 16.79 0.71
N SER A 202 -18.67 16.90 1.00
CA SER A 202 -19.19 16.58 2.33
C SER A 202 -19.13 15.07 2.57
N ALA A 203 -19.04 14.65 3.84
CA ALA A 203 -19.09 13.22 4.17
C ALA A 203 -20.41 12.55 3.72
N ALA A 204 -21.50 13.33 3.67
CA ALA A 204 -22.79 12.88 3.17
C ALA A 204 -22.78 12.65 1.65
N LEU A 205 -22.10 13.49 0.87
CA LEU A 205 -21.94 13.27 -0.58
C LEU A 205 -21.06 12.08 -0.88
N ILE A 206 -19.97 11.89 -0.13
CA ILE A 206 -19.14 10.69 -0.24
C ILE A 206 -19.98 9.45 0.05
N ALA A 207 -20.75 9.45 1.14
CA ALA A 207 -21.66 8.36 1.45
C ALA A 207 -22.71 8.14 0.34
N ALA A 208 -23.35 9.20 -0.18
CA ALA A 208 -24.36 9.11 -1.23
C ALA A 208 -23.82 8.53 -2.56
N VAL A 209 -22.56 8.86 -2.92
CA VAL A 209 -21.88 8.26 -4.09
C VAL A 209 -21.72 6.75 -3.92
N PHE A 210 -21.54 6.29 -2.69
CA PHE A 210 -21.38 4.89 -2.31
C PHE A 210 -22.68 4.17 -1.94
N SER A 211 -23.75 4.89 -1.59
CA SER A 211 -25.03 4.31 -1.16
C SER A 211 -25.81 3.62 -2.29
N ARG A 212 -25.45 3.84 -3.54
CA ARG A 212 -25.92 3.01 -4.65
C ARG A 212 -24.94 1.87 -4.84
N PRO A 213 -25.32 0.61 -4.58
CA PRO A 213 -24.50 -0.52 -4.97
C PRO A 213 -24.37 -0.45 -6.51
N LEU A 214 -23.19 -0.08 -6.98
CA LEU A 214 -22.83 -0.13 -8.39
C LEU A 214 -22.50 -1.59 -8.72
N VAL A 215 -23.50 -2.46 -8.64
CA VAL A 215 -23.39 -3.82 -9.19
C VAL A 215 -23.32 -3.62 -10.69
N ALA A 216 -22.09 -3.56 -11.22
CA ALA A 216 -21.91 -3.50 -12.65
C ALA A 216 -22.39 -4.83 -13.23
N SER A 217 -23.32 -4.77 -14.18
CA SER A 217 -23.71 -5.95 -14.95
C SER A 217 -22.49 -6.40 -15.75
N VAL A 218 -21.96 -7.57 -15.42
CA VAL A 218 -20.84 -8.17 -16.15
C VAL A 218 -21.41 -9.00 -17.30
N PRO A 219 -20.93 -8.85 -18.54
CA PRO A 219 -21.32 -9.73 -19.63
C PRO A 219 -21.02 -11.20 -19.31
N VAL A 220 -21.99 -12.09 -19.51
CA VAL A 220 -21.82 -13.53 -19.24
C VAL A 220 -20.67 -14.13 -20.04
N THR A 221 -20.46 -13.65 -21.27
CA THR A 221 -19.32 -14.04 -22.12
C THR A 221 -17.99 -13.69 -21.48
N LEU A 222 -17.89 -12.54 -20.79
CA LEU A 222 -16.68 -12.11 -20.10
C LEU A 222 -16.41 -12.99 -18.88
N ILE A 223 -17.45 -13.36 -18.12
CA ILE A 223 -17.33 -14.32 -17.01
C ILE A 223 -16.80 -15.65 -17.54
N SER A 224 -17.46 -16.26 -18.53
CA SER A 224 -17.07 -17.56 -19.07
C SER A 224 -15.65 -17.55 -19.67
N ALA A 225 -15.29 -16.50 -20.41
CA ALA A 225 -13.94 -16.35 -20.97
C ALA A 225 -12.88 -16.24 -19.85
N THR A 226 -13.16 -15.46 -18.80
CA THR A 226 -12.25 -15.29 -17.66
C THR A 226 -12.08 -16.58 -16.87
N THR A 227 -13.18 -17.30 -16.62
CA THR A 227 -13.17 -18.59 -15.93
C THR A 227 -12.32 -19.60 -16.69
N ASN A 228 -12.57 -19.77 -17.99
CA ASN A 228 -11.80 -20.70 -18.83
C ASN A 228 -10.29 -20.35 -18.85
N ALA A 229 -9.96 -19.08 -19.11
CA ALA A 229 -8.57 -18.64 -19.09
C ALA A 229 -7.89 -18.87 -17.73
N GLY A 230 -8.60 -18.60 -16.63
CA GLY A 230 -8.07 -18.82 -15.29
C GLY A 230 -7.82 -20.30 -14.97
N SER A 231 -8.74 -21.17 -15.38
CA SER A 231 -8.59 -22.63 -15.28
C SER A 231 -7.39 -23.15 -16.06
N LEU A 232 -7.25 -22.77 -17.33
CA LEU A 232 -6.11 -23.16 -18.15
C LEU A 232 -4.78 -22.69 -17.54
N VAL A 233 -4.72 -21.45 -17.06
CA VAL A 233 -3.52 -20.90 -16.41
C VAL A 233 -3.22 -21.61 -15.09
N ALA A 234 -4.24 -21.99 -14.32
CA ALA A 234 -4.07 -22.77 -13.09
C ALA A 234 -3.54 -24.18 -13.35
N GLN A 235 -3.86 -24.75 -14.52
CA GLN A 235 -3.35 -26.04 -15.01
C GLN A 235 -1.95 -25.94 -15.63
N GLY A 236 -1.38 -24.74 -15.75
CA GLY A 236 0.00 -24.52 -16.19
C GLY A 236 0.14 -23.86 -17.57
N ALA A 237 -0.95 -23.51 -18.24
CA ALA A 237 -0.88 -22.77 -19.50
C ALA A 237 -0.21 -21.40 -19.31
N LEU A 238 0.48 -20.95 -20.36
CA LEU A 238 1.02 -19.60 -20.40
C LEU A 238 -0.12 -18.60 -20.59
N VAL A 239 -0.04 -17.46 -19.91
CA VAL A 239 -1.07 -16.42 -20.01
C VAL A 239 -1.17 -15.88 -21.44
N GLU A 240 -0.05 -15.81 -22.16
CA GLU A 240 0.02 -15.29 -23.53
C GLU A 240 -0.74 -16.15 -24.54
N ASP A 241 -0.94 -17.44 -24.24
CA ASP A 241 -1.60 -18.39 -25.15
C ASP A 241 -3.13 -18.37 -25.01
N VAL A 242 -3.65 -17.86 -23.89
CA VAL A 242 -5.07 -18.00 -23.52
C VAL A 242 -5.85 -16.68 -23.52
N VAL A 243 -5.17 -15.53 -23.54
CA VAL A 243 -5.82 -14.20 -23.52
C VAL A 243 -5.19 -13.24 -24.51
N SER A 244 -5.84 -12.08 -24.70
CA SER A 244 -5.33 -11.01 -25.56
C SER A 244 -3.91 -10.57 -25.14
N PRO A 245 -3.05 -10.14 -26.09
CA PRO A 245 -1.72 -9.60 -25.77
C PRO A 245 -1.78 -8.38 -24.81
N ALA A 246 -2.87 -7.60 -24.88
CA ALA A 246 -3.11 -6.49 -23.98
C ALA A 246 -3.31 -6.98 -22.53
N THR A 247 -4.16 -7.98 -22.33
CA THR A 247 -4.41 -8.62 -21.03
C THR A 247 -3.16 -9.30 -20.49
N ALA A 248 -2.46 -10.10 -21.30
CA ALA A 248 -1.25 -10.80 -20.88
C ALA A 248 -0.18 -9.85 -20.35
N LYS A 249 0.05 -8.74 -21.08
CA LYS A 249 0.99 -7.69 -20.65
C LYS A 249 0.56 -7.02 -19.34
N LEU A 250 -0.74 -6.76 -19.15
CA LEU A 250 -1.24 -6.22 -17.88
C LEU A 250 -0.97 -7.18 -16.72
N VAL A 251 -1.25 -8.48 -16.88
CA VAL A 251 -1.00 -9.51 -15.87
C VAL A 251 0.47 -9.52 -15.47
N GLN A 252 1.38 -9.62 -16.45
CA GLN A 252 2.82 -9.64 -16.22
C GLN A 252 3.28 -8.42 -15.43
N GLU A 253 2.90 -7.23 -15.88
CA GLU A 253 3.32 -5.98 -15.29
C GLU A 253 2.76 -5.75 -13.88
N VAL A 254 1.52 -6.18 -13.61
CA VAL A 254 0.90 -6.08 -12.28
C VAL A 254 1.54 -7.09 -11.32
N VAL A 255 1.76 -8.33 -11.75
CA VAL A 255 2.44 -9.37 -10.98
C VAL A 255 3.85 -8.93 -10.58
N LEU A 256 4.61 -8.36 -11.52
CA LEU A 256 5.94 -7.82 -11.26
C LEU A 256 5.89 -6.64 -10.27
N GLY A 257 4.97 -5.69 -10.45
CA GLY A 257 4.80 -4.57 -9.54
C GLY A 257 4.44 -4.97 -8.11
N MET A 258 3.60 -6.00 -7.95
CA MET A 258 3.24 -6.55 -6.63
C MET A 258 4.40 -7.29 -5.96
N SER A 259 5.26 -7.93 -6.75
CA SER A 259 6.44 -8.63 -6.22
C SER A 259 7.57 -7.70 -5.76
N ALA A 260 7.57 -6.43 -6.17
CA ALA A 260 8.64 -5.48 -5.81
C ALA A 260 8.46 -4.88 -4.40
N ALA A 261 7.23 -4.78 -3.89
CA ALA A 261 6.97 -4.21 -2.57
C ALA A 261 7.53 -5.07 -1.41
N SER A 262 7.77 -6.37 -1.61
CA SER A 262 8.44 -7.23 -0.62
C SER A 262 9.96 -7.24 -0.74
N ARG A 263 10.54 -6.66 -1.80
CA ARG A 263 12.00 -6.70 -2.04
C ARG A 263 12.78 -5.64 -1.28
N PHE A 264 12.14 -4.60 -0.78
CA PHE A 264 12.83 -3.49 -0.12
C PHE A 264 12.93 -3.62 1.39
N THR A 265 12.02 -4.33 2.06
CA THR A 265 12.04 -4.47 3.53
C THR A 265 13.22 -5.28 4.05
N VAL A 266 13.61 -6.35 3.36
CA VAL A 266 14.71 -7.22 3.78
C VAL A 266 16.08 -6.54 3.67
N PRO A 267 16.51 -5.99 2.50
CA PRO A 267 17.81 -5.36 2.38
C PRO A 267 17.93 -4.06 3.20
N THR A 268 16.83 -3.32 3.42
CA THR A 268 16.85 -2.15 4.31
C THR A 268 17.01 -2.54 5.77
N MET A 269 16.38 -3.62 6.24
CA MET A 269 16.65 -4.17 7.58
C MET A 269 18.10 -4.61 7.73
N PHE A 270 18.67 -5.31 6.75
CA PHE A 270 20.09 -5.70 6.77
C PHE A 270 21.03 -4.49 6.80
N ALA A 271 20.76 -3.47 5.99
CA ALA A 271 21.56 -2.24 5.98
C ALA A 271 21.49 -1.48 7.33
N VAL A 272 20.32 -1.43 7.96
CA VAL A 272 20.15 -0.81 9.29
C VAL A 272 20.87 -1.62 10.36
N VAL A 273 20.77 -2.95 10.35
CA VAL A 273 21.49 -3.81 11.30
C VAL A 273 23.00 -3.68 11.13
N ALA A 274 23.50 -3.66 9.89
CA ALA A 274 24.92 -3.46 9.61
C ALA A 274 25.43 -2.09 10.11
N LEU A 275 24.63 -1.03 9.95
CA LEU A 275 24.95 0.31 10.45
C LEU A 275 25.04 0.31 11.99
N VAL A 276 24.10 -0.34 12.68
CA VAL A 276 24.10 -0.43 14.15
C VAL A 276 25.32 -1.21 14.65
N LEU A 277 25.67 -2.32 13.99
CA LEU A 277 26.87 -3.10 14.33
C LEU A 277 28.16 -2.30 14.09
N PHE A 278 28.22 -1.52 13.01
CA PHE A 278 29.37 -0.66 12.73
C PHE A 278 29.52 0.46 13.78
N MET A 279 28.42 1.13 14.12
CA MET A 279 28.42 2.20 15.14
C MET A 279 28.81 1.67 16.52
N THR A 280 28.32 0.48 16.91
CA THR A 280 28.68 -0.13 18.19
C THR A 280 30.14 -0.55 18.23
N ALA A 281 30.69 -1.10 17.15
CA ALA A 281 32.12 -1.39 17.03
C ALA A 281 32.98 -0.12 17.10
N ALA A 282 32.59 0.96 16.41
CA ALA A 282 33.30 2.23 16.44
C ALA A 282 33.31 2.87 17.84
N ILE A 283 32.20 2.78 18.58
CA ILE A 283 32.12 3.25 19.97
C ILE A 283 33.02 2.41 20.87
N TRP A 284 33.06 1.09 20.68
CA TRP A 284 33.96 0.20 21.43
C TRP A 284 35.43 0.52 21.15
N GLU A 285 35.80 0.79 19.89
CA GLU A 285 37.16 1.17 19.50
C GLU A 285 37.59 2.49 20.17
N LEU A 286 36.71 3.50 20.18
CA LEU A 286 36.96 4.81 20.81
C LEU A 286 37.03 4.74 22.34
N THR A 287 36.32 3.79 22.95
CA THR A 287 36.29 3.60 24.41
C THR A 287 37.25 2.53 24.90
N SER A 288 37.95 1.85 23.98
CA SER A 288 38.87 0.78 24.33
C SER A 288 40.05 1.33 25.14
N PRO A 289 40.36 0.73 26.30
CA PRO A 289 41.39 1.20 27.23
C PRO A 289 42.82 1.21 26.64
N ALA A 290 43.02 0.62 25.46
CA ALA A 290 44.26 0.73 24.69
C ALA A 290 44.59 2.18 24.27
N HIS A 291 43.59 3.03 23.97
CA HIS A 291 43.80 4.44 23.66
C HIS A 291 44.18 5.26 24.91
N ALA A 292 43.60 4.93 26.07
CA ALA A 292 43.94 5.56 27.35
C ALA A 292 45.40 5.27 27.77
N ALA A 293 45.92 4.07 27.45
CA ALA A 293 47.31 3.71 27.72
C ALA A 293 48.31 4.51 26.84
N GLY A 294 47.95 4.82 25.59
CA GLY A 294 48.79 5.61 24.67
C GLY A 294 48.98 7.06 25.11
N MET A 295 47.92 7.71 25.59
CA MET A 295 47.96 9.10 26.08
C MET A 295 48.80 9.27 27.35
N SER A 296 48.84 8.26 28.23
CA SER A 296 49.64 8.31 29.47
C SER A 296 51.15 8.26 29.23
N ARG A 297 51.62 7.65 28.12
CA ARG A 297 53.04 7.64 27.73
C ARG A 297 53.51 8.99 27.20
N PHE A 298 52.64 9.72 26.50
CA PHE A 298 52.95 11.06 25.99
C PHE A 298 53.09 12.09 27.12
N TYR A 299 52.23 12.05 28.14
CA TYR A 299 52.34 12.96 29.29
C TYR A 299 53.60 12.73 30.13
N ARG A 300 54.06 11.47 30.26
CA ARG A 300 55.28 11.14 31.01
C ARG A 300 56.57 11.56 30.28
N ALA A 301 56.56 11.54 28.94
CA ALA A 301 57.67 12.03 28.13
C ALA A 301 57.80 13.56 28.16
N GLY A 302 56.69 14.30 28.17
CA GLY A 302 56.69 15.77 28.27
C GLY A 302 57.26 16.30 29.59
N ASN A 303 56.95 15.66 30.72
CA ASN A 303 57.48 16.07 32.03
C ASN A 303 58.98 15.80 32.19
N ALA A 304 59.53 14.77 31.53
CA ALA A 304 60.98 14.50 31.54
C ALA A 304 61.77 15.60 30.78
N ALA A 305 61.23 16.09 29.66
CA ALA A 305 61.84 17.18 28.90
C ALA A 305 61.81 18.52 29.66
N HIS A 306 60.73 18.79 30.40
CA HIS A 306 60.60 20.03 31.19
C HIS A 306 61.51 20.07 32.43
N ALA A 307 61.86 18.91 32.99
CA ALA A 307 62.80 18.79 34.12
C ALA A 307 64.26 19.05 33.69
N LEU A 308 64.66 18.58 32.50
CA LEU A 308 66.02 18.78 31.97
C LEU A 308 66.28 20.23 31.52
N LEU A 309 65.25 20.95 31.05
CA LEU A 309 65.37 22.37 30.71
C LEU A 309 65.47 23.27 31.94
N ARG A 310 64.90 22.86 33.09
CA ARG A 310 64.94 23.67 34.32
C ARG A 310 66.28 23.55 35.06
N SER A 311 67.05 22.49 34.86
CA SER A 311 68.43 22.39 35.39
C SER A 311 69.47 23.12 34.55
N ALA A 312 69.16 23.52 33.31
CA ALA A 312 70.10 24.19 32.41
C ALA A 312 70.07 25.74 32.49
N VAL A 313 69.07 26.33 33.17
CA VAL A 313 68.85 27.79 33.18
C VAL A 313 69.01 28.42 34.58
N GLY A 314 69.40 27.63 35.58
CA GLY A 314 69.66 28.11 36.95
C GLY A 314 71.10 28.58 37.16
N GLY A 315 71.51 29.68 36.54
CA GLY A 315 72.82 30.29 36.79
C GLY A 315 72.96 31.71 36.24
N GLY A 316 72.66 32.72 37.07
CA GLY A 316 73.25 34.05 36.91
C GLY A 316 72.30 35.26 36.94
N ASN A 317 72.17 35.83 38.14
CA ASN A 317 71.97 37.24 38.49
C ASN A 317 70.70 38.02 38.09
N SER A 318 69.83 38.12 39.10
CA SER A 318 69.24 39.33 39.70
C SER A 318 69.55 40.71 39.08
N VAL A 319 68.47 41.44 38.73
CA VAL A 319 68.32 42.87 39.04
C VAL A 319 66.87 43.12 39.45
N SER A 320 66.69 43.66 40.66
CA SER A 320 65.41 44.17 41.18
C SER A 320 65.20 45.60 40.69
N ILE A 321 63.99 45.95 40.21
CA ILE A 321 63.42 47.30 40.39
C ILE A 321 61.93 47.19 40.70
N ALA A 322 61.56 47.98 41.70
CA ALA A 322 60.30 48.04 42.41
C ALA A 322 59.27 49.00 41.77
N ALA A 323 58.08 48.98 42.38
CA ALA A 323 56.99 49.96 42.30
C ALA A 323 56.18 49.99 40.99
N GLY A 324 54.87 50.19 40.97
CA GLY A 324 53.92 50.56 42.01
C GLY A 324 52.58 50.92 41.34
N ASN A 325 51.49 50.63 42.07
CA ASN A 325 50.09 51.04 41.98
C ASN A 325 49.57 52.03 40.91
N GLY A 326 48.30 51.81 40.54
CA GLY A 326 47.31 52.85 40.23
C GLY A 326 46.66 52.68 38.84
N SER A 327 45.49 52.06 38.69
CA SER A 327 44.12 52.55 38.97
C SER A 327 43.49 53.42 37.86
N ALA A 328 42.28 52.99 37.45
CA ALA A 328 41.11 53.77 36.99
C ALA A 328 40.77 53.86 35.49
N GLY A 329 39.47 53.63 35.20
CA GLY A 329 38.74 53.98 33.96
C GLY A 329 37.96 52.80 33.33
N MET A 330 36.82 52.33 33.86
CA MET A 330 35.43 52.83 33.69
C MET A 330 34.90 52.72 32.23
N ALA A 331 34.29 51.58 31.81
CA ALA A 331 32.84 51.31 31.58
C ALA A 331 32.28 51.81 30.19
N PRO A 332 31.09 51.41 29.66
CA PRO A 332 30.00 50.57 30.22
C PRO A 332 29.23 49.62 29.22
N CYS A 333 28.15 49.01 29.75
CA CYS A 333 26.92 48.45 29.12
C CYS A 333 26.95 47.02 28.51
N GLY A 334 26.02 46.09 28.81
CA GLY A 334 24.81 46.15 29.65
C GLY A 334 24.08 44.79 29.76
N SER A 335 23.39 44.61 30.90
CA SER A 335 22.07 43.97 31.19
C SER A 335 21.64 42.67 30.46
N ALA A 336 20.92 41.72 31.07
CA ALA A 336 20.42 41.48 32.43
C ALA A 336 19.76 40.07 32.47
N ALA A 337 19.69 39.48 33.67
CA ALA A 337 19.00 38.22 34.04
C ALA A 337 17.44 38.40 34.09
N PRO A 338 16.60 37.58 34.78
CA PRO A 338 16.69 36.22 35.38
C PRO A 338 15.49 35.32 34.92
N GLY A 339 15.35 34.00 35.17
CA GLY A 339 15.11 33.27 36.44
C GLY A 339 13.62 32.93 36.66
N CYS A 340 13.28 31.64 36.81
CA CYS A 340 12.24 31.02 37.68
C CYS A 340 11.54 29.76 37.07
N ALA A 341 11.51 28.70 37.87
CA ALA A 341 10.67 27.49 37.76
C ALA A 341 9.26 27.77 38.42
N PRO A 342 8.37 26.83 38.85
CA PRO A 342 8.34 25.35 38.77
C PRO A 342 6.91 24.70 38.60
N ALA A 343 6.89 23.36 38.72
CA ALA A 343 5.95 22.49 39.45
C ALA A 343 4.48 22.22 39.02
N ALA A 344 4.13 20.96 39.27
CA ALA A 344 2.83 20.30 39.18
C ALA A 344 2.02 20.39 40.49
N CYS A 345 0.70 20.18 40.40
CA CYS A 345 -0.11 19.29 41.26
C CYS A 345 -1.59 19.36 40.82
N GLY A 346 -2.35 18.28 41.04
CA GLY A 346 -3.70 18.13 40.52
C GLY A 346 -4.85 18.05 41.53
N SER A 347 -6.01 17.69 40.95
CA SER A 347 -7.24 17.11 41.52
C SER A 347 -8.37 18.01 42.04
N ALA A 348 -9.58 17.50 41.73
CA ALA A 348 -10.87 17.58 42.41
C ALA A 348 -11.93 18.61 41.94
N ALA A 349 -13.13 18.03 41.76
CA ALA A 349 -14.40 18.61 41.33
C ALA A 349 -15.19 19.22 42.53
N PRO A 350 -16.46 19.63 42.38
CA PRO A 350 -17.60 18.71 42.13
C PRO A 350 -18.39 18.97 40.85
#